data_AF-A0A3C0RAE1-F1
#
_entry.id   AF-A0A3C0RAE1-F1
#
_cell.length_a   1.000
_cell.length_b   1.000
_cell.length_c   1.000
_cell.angle_alpha   90.00
_cell.angle_beta   90.00
_cell.angle_gamma   90.00
#
_symmetry.space_group_name_H-M   'P 1'
#
loop_
_entity.id
_entity.type
_entity.pdbx_description
1 polymer ?
#
loop_
_entity_poly.entity_id
_entity_poly.type
_entity_poly.pdbx_seq_one_letter_code
_entity_poly.pdbx_strand_id
1 'polypeptide(L)'
;MQKPLLAVLLWAFAYLPLQAQKTPIQYGINMCGGEFGESHLPGTLNLHYSYPTNAEIDYFYKKGFRLIDLPFKWERVQRSLGGQLDNAELNEIRRIVSHCQNLGIGVILSMHNFGRYTMGGKEFIIGGSRVSKDHLGDFWRKMAAEMRHYKNLYAYDIMNEPHHMGSFKWFETAQAVINAIRQEDASNQIMIAGDNYARIEQWVQFSDVLKDLKDPSNKIIYDAHCYFDIDYSGRYKMGYDDNGIDEYIGVRRAKPFIDWLKANNKKGFIGEFGVPDNDPRWLKALDVF
;
A
#
# COMPACT_ATOMS: atom_id res chain seq x y z
N MET A 1 -58.12 -45.81 12.11
CA MET A 1 -57.02 -45.35 13.00
C MET A 1 -55.75 -45.27 12.17
N GLN A 2 -55.46 -44.11 11.61
CA GLN A 2 -54.25 -43.82 10.85
C GLN A 2 -53.10 -43.54 11.83
N LYS A 3 -51.98 -44.25 11.69
CA LYS A 3 -50.71 -43.91 12.35
C LYS A 3 -49.92 -43.00 11.41
N PRO A 4 -49.45 -41.81 11.84
CA PRO A 4 -48.57 -41.00 11.01
C PRO A 4 -47.14 -41.58 11.07
N LEU A 5 -46.53 -41.81 9.90
CA LEU A 5 -45.08 -42.03 9.80
C LEU A 5 -44.38 -40.69 10.03
N LEU A 6 -43.53 -40.64 11.06
CA LEU A 6 -42.62 -39.53 11.32
C LEU A 6 -41.51 -39.53 10.25
N ALA A 7 -41.46 -38.50 9.40
CA ALA A 7 -40.33 -38.26 8.52
C ALA A 7 -39.19 -37.62 9.33
N VAL A 8 -38.10 -38.36 9.53
CA VAL A 8 -36.87 -37.82 10.13
C VAL A 8 -36.07 -37.12 9.03
N LEU A 9 -36.14 -35.79 8.99
CA LEU A 9 -35.26 -34.95 8.17
C LEU A 9 -33.88 -34.86 8.85
N LEU A 10 -32.94 -35.68 8.39
CA LEU A 10 -31.53 -35.56 8.73
C LEU A 10 -30.97 -34.30 8.06
N TRP A 11 -30.76 -33.24 8.85
CA TRP A 11 -29.97 -32.09 8.45
C TRP A 11 -28.50 -32.50 8.41
N ALA A 12 -27.96 -32.70 7.21
CA ALA A 12 -26.53 -32.78 7.00
C ALA A 12 -25.92 -31.40 7.20
N PHE A 13 -25.32 -31.15 8.37
CA PHE A 13 -24.40 -30.03 8.55
C PHE A 13 -23.19 -30.27 7.65
N ALA A 14 -23.13 -29.57 6.52
CA ALA A 14 -21.91 -29.46 5.75
C ALA A 14 -20.87 -28.73 6.59
N TYR A 15 -19.95 -29.49 7.20
CA TYR A 15 -18.71 -28.95 7.74
C TYR A 15 -17.90 -28.42 6.55
N LEU A 16 -18.01 -27.12 6.27
CA LEU A 16 -17.03 -26.42 5.46
C LEU A 16 -15.78 -26.26 6.34
N PRO A 17 -14.65 -26.93 6.05
CA PRO A 17 -13.43 -26.65 6.78
C PRO A 17 -13.06 -25.18 6.48
N LEU A 18 -13.02 -24.36 7.54
CA LEU A 18 -12.32 -23.09 7.51
C LEU A 18 -10.89 -23.39 7.07
N GLN A 19 -10.57 -23.07 5.81
CA GLN A 19 -9.17 -23.08 5.38
C GLN A 19 -8.47 -21.96 6.13
N ALA A 20 -7.71 -22.32 7.16
CA ALA A 20 -6.68 -21.45 7.70
C ALA A 20 -5.75 -21.00 6.56
N GLN A 21 -5.32 -19.74 6.60
CA GLN A 21 -4.43 -19.14 5.61
C GLN A 21 -3.16 -20.00 5.48
N LYS A 22 -3.03 -20.74 4.37
CA LYS A 22 -1.89 -21.65 4.12
C LYS A 22 -0.58 -20.92 3.78
N THR A 23 -0.65 -19.61 3.54
CA THR A 23 0.50 -18.76 3.27
C THR A 23 0.89 -18.05 4.56
N PRO A 24 2.14 -18.20 5.06
CA PRO A 24 2.61 -17.41 6.20
C PRO A 24 2.32 -15.92 5.98
N ILE A 25 1.95 -15.21 7.05
CA ILE A 25 1.86 -13.75 7.03
C ILE A 25 3.23 -13.22 6.63
N GLN A 26 3.32 -12.55 5.49
CA GLN A 26 4.55 -11.91 5.05
C GLN A 26 4.64 -10.55 5.73
N TYR A 27 5.42 -10.46 6.80
CA TYR A 27 5.83 -9.17 7.34
C TYR A 27 6.86 -8.55 6.40
N GLY A 28 6.57 -7.33 5.96
CA GLY A 28 7.46 -6.51 5.15
C GLY A 28 8.15 -5.42 5.96
N ILE A 29 9.06 -4.71 5.32
CA ILE A 29 9.69 -3.51 5.88
C ILE A 29 9.67 -2.39 4.83
N ASN A 30 9.30 -1.19 5.26
CA ASN A 30 9.42 0.03 4.46
C ASN A 30 10.89 0.46 4.42
N MET A 31 11.51 0.42 3.24
CA MET A 31 12.88 0.87 3.01
C MET A 31 12.87 2.31 2.51
N CYS A 32 12.42 3.22 3.38
CA CYS A 32 12.31 4.65 3.12
C CYS A 32 13.65 5.29 2.74
N GLY A 33 13.57 6.38 1.99
CA GLY A 33 14.68 7.22 1.59
C GLY A 33 14.48 7.81 0.20
N GLY A 34 13.99 7.02 -0.76
CA GLY A 34 13.80 7.42 -2.16
C GLY A 34 12.78 8.55 -2.33
N GLU A 35 11.95 8.74 -1.32
CA GLU A 35 10.89 9.74 -1.21
C GLU A 35 11.27 11.00 -0.40
N PHE A 36 12.37 10.97 0.36
CA PHE A 36 12.77 12.05 1.27
C PHE A 36 13.09 13.36 0.55
N GLY A 37 13.28 14.46 1.28
CA GLY A 37 13.78 15.72 0.69
C GLY A 37 12.76 16.44 -0.20
N GLU A 38 11.49 16.44 0.18
CA GLU A 38 10.36 16.97 -0.62
C GLU A 38 10.48 18.47 -0.96
N SER A 39 11.25 19.22 -0.17
CA SER A 39 11.57 20.63 -0.46
C SER A 39 12.57 20.81 -1.60
N HIS A 40 13.17 19.72 -2.09
CA HIS A 40 14.17 19.70 -3.15
C HIS A 40 13.79 18.65 -4.20
N LEU A 41 12.96 19.05 -5.17
CA LEU A 41 12.53 18.20 -6.28
C LEU A 41 13.11 18.73 -7.61
N PRO A 42 13.80 17.89 -8.42
CA PRO A 42 14.04 16.46 -8.21
C PRO A 42 15.07 16.15 -7.11
N GLY A 43 15.87 17.13 -6.71
CA GLY A 43 16.91 16.94 -5.70
C GLY A 43 18.14 16.21 -6.25
N THR A 44 18.99 15.74 -5.34
CA THR A 44 20.27 15.09 -5.65
C THR A 44 20.42 13.87 -4.77
N LEU A 45 20.62 12.70 -5.38
CA LEU A 45 20.86 11.44 -4.69
C LEU A 45 22.09 11.56 -3.77
N ASN A 46 21.98 11.00 -2.56
CA ASN A 46 22.96 11.05 -1.47
C ASN A 46 23.18 12.44 -0.84
N LEU A 47 22.34 13.43 -1.18
CA LEU A 47 22.31 14.73 -0.52
C LEU A 47 20.91 15.04 0.03
N HIS A 48 19.90 14.96 -0.84
CA HIS A 48 18.51 15.28 -0.49
C HIS A 48 17.67 14.04 -0.19
N TYR A 49 18.05 12.90 -0.77
CA TYR A 49 17.39 11.60 -0.64
C TYR A 49 18.40 10.47 -0.91
N SER A 50 18.06 9.24 -0.56
CA SER A 50 18.90 8.06 -0.78
C SER A 50 18.04 6.84 -1.04
N TYR A 51 18.53 5.89 -1.82
CA TYR A 51 17.90 4.58 -1.94
C TYR A 51 18.63 3.55 -1.07
N PRO A 52 17.97 2.46 -0.64
CA PRO A 52 18.60 1.43 0.16
C PRO A 52 19.76 0.77 -0.60
N THR A 53 20.86 0.59 0.11
CA THR A 53 22.02 -0.16 -0.36
C THR A 53 21.73 -1.67 -0.33
N ASN A 54 22.48 -2.44 -1.11
CA ASN A 54 22.37 -3.91 -1.07
C ASN A 54 22.69 -4.47 0.33
N ALA A 55 23.59 -3.83 1.08
CA ALA A 55 23.96 -4.26 2.43
C ALA A 55 22.80 -4.07 3.44
N GLU A 56 22.02 -3.00 3.33
CA GLU A 56 20.83 -2.79 4.15
C GLU A 56 19.74 -3.82 3.81
N ILE A 57 19.55 -4.12 2.53
CA ILE A 57 18.62 -5.18 2.10
C ILE A 57 19.08 -6.54 2.65
N ASP A 58 20.38 -6.85 2.58
CA ASP A 58 20.96 -8.09 3.13
C ASP A 58 20.76 -8.19 4.64
N TYR A 59 20.84 -7.06 5.35
CA TYR A 59 20.58 -7.01 6.80
C TYR A 59 19.15 -7.45 7.11
N PHE A 60 18.14 -6.85 6.47
CA PHE A 60 16.74 -7.23 6.71
C PHE A 60 16.42 -8.64 6.23
N TYR A 61 17.02 -9.08 5.12
CA TYR A 61 16.93 -10.47 4.68
C TYR A 61 17.40 -11.46 5.75
N LYS A 62 18.56 -11.18 6.38
CA LYS A 62 19.11 -11.98 7.49
C LYS A 62 18.25 -11.93 8.75
N LYS A 63 17.47 -10.87 8.94
CA LYS A 63 16.46 -10.77 10.00
C LYS A 63 15.16 -11.51 9.69
N GLY A 64 15.02 -12.08 8.50
CA GLY A 64 13.88 -12.92 8.12
C GLY A 64 12.87 -12.22 7.22
N PHE A 65 13.05 -10.94 6.88
CA PHE A 65 12.16 -10.23 5.97
C PHE A 65 12.24 -10.81 4.56
N ARG A 66 11.08 -10.93 3.90
CA ARG A 66 10.93 -11.47 2.54
C ARG A 66 10.10 -10.59 1.62
N LEU A 67 9.70 -9.43 2.11
CA LEU A 67 8.99 -8.39 1.39
C LEU A 67 9.63 -7.06 1.80
N ILE A 68 9.93 -6.21 0.84
CA ILE A 68 10.27 -4.80 1.09
C ILE A 68 9.26 -3.92 0.37
N ASP A 69 8.92 -2.81 0.99
CA ASP A 69 8.30 -1.70 0.29
C ASP A 69 9.38 -0.65 -0.03
N LEU A 70 9.39 -0.17 -1.26
CA LEU A 70 10.34 0.80 -1.78
C LEU A 70 9.60 2.10 -2.16
N PRO A 71 9.49 3.04 -1.21
CA PRO A 71 8.99 4.38 -1.49
C PRO A 71 9.86 5.16 -2.48
N PHE A 72 9.22 5.88 -3.40
CA PHE A 72 9.87 6.80 -4.33
C PHE A 72 8.97 8.02 -4.63
N LYS A 73 9.57 9.12 -5.13
CA LYS A 73 8.81 10.31 -5.61
C LYS A 73 8.58 10.26 -7.11
N TRP A 74 7.33 10.53 -7.52
CA TRP A 74 6.95 10.68 -8.92
C TRP A 74 7.82 11.72 -9.63
N GLU A 75 8.03 12.90 -9.03
CA GLU A 75 8.78 14.01 -9.61
C GLU A 75 10.26 13.69 -9.90
N ARG A 76 10.81 12.65 -9.24
CA ARG A 76 12.16 12.16 -9.51
C ARG A 76 12.17 11.21 -10.69
N VAL A 77 11.30 10.22 -10.63
CA VAL A 77 11.23 9.13 -11.62
C VAL A 77 10.63 9.63 -12.94
N GLN A 78 9.79 10.66 -12.94
CA GLN A 78 9.29 11.33 -14.14
C GLN A 78 9.26 12.85 -13.90
N ARG A 79 10.34 13.54 -14.30
CA ARG A 79 10.57 14.97 -14.01
C ARG A 79 9.59 15.93 -14.67
N SER A 80 8.95 15.50 -15.75
CA SER A 80 7.94 16.25 -16.49
C SER A 80 6.74 15.34 -16.75
N LEU A 81 5.53 15.81 -16.45
CA LEU A 81 4.28 15.08 -16.69
C LEU A 81 4.21 14.59 -18.15
N GLY A 82 3.92 13.30 -18.34
CA GLY A 82 3.89 12.69 -19.69
C GLY A 82 5.27 12.44 -20.31
N GLY A 83 6.35 12.92 -19.69
CA GLY A 83 7.73 12.78 -20.15
C GLY A 83 8.29 11.38 -19.97
N GLN A 84 9.56 11.20 -20.36
CA GLN A 84 10.28 9.95 -20.14
C GLN A 84 10.55 9.74 -18.65
N LEU A 85 10.68 8.47 -18.26
CA LEU A 85 11.18 8.13 -16.95
C LEU A 85 12.68 8.46 -16.86
N ASP A 86 13.13 8.95 -15.71
CA ASP A 86 14.52 9.31 -15.49
C ASP A 86 15.39 8.05 -15.37
N ASN A 87 16.39 7.94 -16.23
CA ASN A 87 17.22 6.74 -16.30
C ASN A 87 18.09 6.53 -15.06
N ALA A 88 18.52 7.60 -14.37
CA ALA A 88 19.34 7.45 -13.17
C ALA A 88 18.50 6.88 -12.03
N GLU A 89 17.28 7.40 -11.83
CA GLU A 89 16.32 6.87 -10.87
C GLU A 89 15.92 5.42 -11.19
N LEU A 90 15.61 5.13 -12.45
CA LEU A 90 15.27 3.77 -12.87
C LEU A 90 16.43 2.80 -12.66
N ASN A 91 17.68 3.22 -12.81
CA ASN A 91 18.82 2.34 -12.56
C ASN A 91 18.96 1.96 -11.08
N GLU A 92 18.67 2.88 -10.15
CA GLU A 92 18.64 2.56 -8.72
C GLU A 92 17.49 1.60 -8.38
N ILE A 93 16.28 1.86 -8.90
CA ILE A 93 15.14 0.96 -8.69
C ILE A 93 15.43 -0.43 -9.28
N ARG A 94 15.96 -0.51 -10.51
CA ARG A 94 16.34 -1.80 -11.13
C ARG A 94 17.41 -2.54 -10.32
N ARG A 95 18.41 -1.83 -9.80
CA ARG A 95 19.45 -2.42 -8.92
C ARG A 95 18.79 -3.09 -7.71
N ILE A 96 17.88 -2.40 -7.04
CA ILE A 96 17.20 -2.90 -5.84
C ILE A 96 16.31 -4.08 -6.16
N VAL A 97 15.46 -3.98 -7.18
CA VAL A 97 14.55 -5.06 -7.57
C VAL A 97 15.34 -6.30 -8.00
N SER A 98 16.43 -6.13 -8.76
CA SER A 98 17.32 -7.22 -9.16
C SER A 98 18.01 -7.89 -7.97
N HIS A 99 18.53 -7.10 -7.03
CA HIS A 99 19.17 -7.62 -5.82
C HIS A 99 18.17 -8.42 -4.97
N CYS A 100 16.97 -7.86 -4.77
CA CYS A 100 15.88 -8.56 -4.08
C CYS A 100 15.48 -9.85 -4.81
N GLN A 101 15.45 -9.86 -6.13
CA GLN A 101 15.11 -11.05 -6.92
C GLN A 101 16.10 -12.18 -6.67
N ASN A 102 17.40 -11.86 -6.60
CA ASN A 102 18.46 -12.85 -6.32
C ASN A 102 18.34 -13.46 -4.91
N LEU A 103 17.74 -12.73 -3.97
CA LEU A 103 17.48 -13.19 -2.61
C LEU A 103 16.10 -13.83 -2.43
N GLY A 104 15.25 -13.81 -3.46
CA GLY A 104 13.85 -14.25 -3.37
C GLY A 104 12.97 -13.32 -2.52
N ILE A 105 13.32 -12.04 -2.42
CA ILE A 105 12.58 -11.00 -1.72
C ILE A 105 11.58 -10.35 -2.67
N GLY A 106 10.32 -10.27 -2.25
CA GLY A 106 9.27 -9.51 -2.93
C GLY A 106 9.49 -8.01 -2.79
N VAL A 107 9.14 -7.23 -3.82
CA VAL A 107 9.24 -5.76 -3.79
C VAL A 107 7.89 -5.13 -4.11
N ILE A 108 7.45 -4.22 -3.25
CA ILE A 108 6.40 -3.23 -3.55
C ILE A 108 7.11 -1.98 -4.05
N LEU A 109 6.63 -1.43 -5.17
CA LEU A 109 7.06 -0.12 -5.64
C LEU A 109 5.99 0.87 -5.22
N SER A 110 6.26 1.69 -4.21
CA SER A 110 5.28 2.63 -3.64
C SER A 110 5.56 4.08 -4.06
N MET A 111 4.62 4.69 -4.77
CA MET A 111 4.71 6.10 -5.11
C MET A 111 4.25 6.97 -3.93
N HIS A 112 5.19 7.60 -3.25
CA HIS A 112 4.92 8.45 -2.08
C HIS A 112 4.52 9.89 -2.46
N ASN A 113 3.32 10.07 -3.03
CA ASN A 113 2.90 11.35 -3.60
C ASN A 113 1.60 11.93 -3.04
N PHE A 114 0.91 11.26 -2.12
CA PHE A 114 -0.24 11.82 -1.39
C PHE A 114 -1.38 12.32 -2.28
N GLY A 115 -1.54 11.75 -3.48
CA GLY A 115 -2.52 12.22 -4.48
C GLY A 115 -2.15 13.55 -5.16
N ARG A 116 -0.86 13.93 -5.16
CA ARG A 116 -0.36 15.22 -5.67
C ARG A 116 0.87 15.06 -6.55
N TYR A 117 1.13 16.09 -7.35
CA TYR A 117 2.39 16.27 -8.07
C TYR A 117 2.88 17.71 -7.92
N THR A 118 4.17 17.88 -7.66
CA THR A 118 4.83 19.17 -7.50
C THR A 118 5.51 19.59 -8.80
N MET A 119 5.14 20.76 -9.32
CA MET A 119 5.79 21.35 -10.49
C MET A 119 6.01 22.84 -10.26
N GLY A 120 7.23 23.32 -10.50
CA GLY A 120 7.58 24.72 -10.29
C GLY A 120 7.43 25.17 -8.83
N GLY A 121 7.73 24.28 -7.87
CA GLY A 121 7.62 24.56 -6.44
C GLY A 121 6.18 24.63 -5.90
N LYS A 122 5.19 24.22 -6.70
CA LYS A 122 3.78 24.21 -6.31
C LYS A 122 3.18 22.81 -6.46
N GLU A 123 2.48 22.39 -5.42
CA GLU A 123 1.71 21.15 -5.43
C GLU A 123 0.38 21.31 -6.16
N PHE A 124 0.01 20.26 -6.90
CA PHE A 124 -1.27 20.15 -7.58
C PHE A 124 -1.92 18.81 -7.26
N ILE A 125 -3.18 18.86 -6.82
CA ILE A 125 -3.99 17.67 -6.60
C ILE A 125 -4.31 17.02 -7.95
N ILE A 126 -4.15 15.70 -8.02
CA ILE A 126 -4.43 14.91 -9.22
C ILE A 126 -5.94 14.89 -9.50
N GLY A 127 -6.32 15.03 -10.76
CA GLY A 127 -7.70 15.10 -11.24
C GLY A 127 -8.06 16.47 -11.81
N GLY A 128 -7.23 17.48 -11.59
CA GLY A 128 -7.36 18.81 -12.19
C GLY A 128 -6.82 18.89 -13.62
N SER A 129 -7.00 20.04 -14.27
CA SER A 129 -6.51 20.29 -15.63
C SER A 129 -4.99 20.34 -15.74
N ARG A 130 -4.28 20.73 -14.66
CA ARG A 130 -2.80 20.77 -14.65
C ARG A 130 -2.17 19.41 -14.40
N VAL A 131 -2.76 18.61 -13.52
CA VAL A 131 -2.33 17.26 -13.21
C VAL A 131 -3.55 16.36 -13.30
N SER A 132 -3.77 15.77 -14.47
CA SER A 132 -4.91 14.90 -14.73
C SER A 132 -4.61 13.47 -14.27
N LYS A 133 -5.67 12.66 -14.13
CA LYS A 133 -5.55 11.21 -13.93
C LYS A 133 -4.77 10.51 -15.04
N ASP A 134 -4.81 11.03 -16.26
CA ASP A 134 -4.09 10.47 -17.39
C ASP A 134 -2.57 10.67 -17.27
N HIS A 135 -2.11 11.74 -16.60
CA HIS A 135 -0.69 11.89 -16.31
C HIS A 135 -0.17 10.81 -15.35
N LEU A 136 -0.94 10.50 -14.30
CA LEU A 136 -0.59 9.42 -13.39
C LEU A 136 -0.69 8.05 -14.09
N GLY A 137 -1.72 7.86 -14.94
CA GLY A 137 -1.84 6.67 -15.78
C GLY A 137 -0.66 6.49 -16.73
N ASP A 138 -0.19 7.56 -17.37
CA ASP A 138 0.99 7.52 -18.23
C ASP A 138 2.26 7.12 -17.47
N PHE A 139 2.49 7.70 -16.29
CA PHE A 139 3.60 7.29 -15.42
C PHE A 139 3.57 5.79 -15.15
N TRP A 140 2.43 5.30 -14.65
CA TRP A 140 2.30 3.91 -14.23
C TRP A 140 2.31 2.92 -15.38
N ARG A 141 1.81 3.31 -16.56
CA ARG A 141 1.99 2.51 -17.78
C ARG A 141 3.47 2.32 -18.10
N LYS A 142 4.25 3.40 -18.12
CA LYS A 142 5.70 3.34 -18.39
C LYS A 142 6.42 2.53 -17.32
N MET A 143 6.11 2.77 -16.05
CA MET A 143 6.71 2.02 -14.94
C MET A 143 6.39 0.52 -15.02
N ALA A 144 5.14 0.16 -15.32
CA ALA A 144 4.75 -1.23 -15.51
C ALA A 144 5.47 -1.87 -16.72
N ALA A 145 5.61 -1.15 -17.83
CA ALA A 145 6.35 -1.64 -19.00
C ALA A 145 7.82 -1.94 -18.67
N GLU A 146 8.46 -1.06 -17.88
CA GLU A 146 9.83 -1.24 -17.41
C GLU A 146 9.96 -2.40 -16.44
N MET A 147 8.98 -2.62 -15.56
CA MET A 147 9.18 -3.45 -14.37
C MET A 147 8.53 -4.86 -14.49
N ARG A 148 7.56 -5.07 -15.39
CA ARG A 148 6.78 -6.33 -15.53
C ARG A 148 7.60 -7.62 -15.68
N HIS A 149 8.87 -7.53 -16.10
CA HIS A 149 9.72 -8.69 -16.33
C HIS A 149 10.36 -9.24 -15.05
N TYR A 150 10.36 -8.48 -13.95
CA TYR A 150 10.82 -8.92 -12.65
C TYR A 150 9.77 -9.81 -11.98
N LYS A 151 10.16 -11.05 -11.64
CA LYS A 151 9.24 -12.05 -11.08
C LYS A 151 8.95 -11.85 -9.60
N ASN A 152 9.76 -11.03 -8.94
CA ASN A 152 9.65 -10.71 -7.52
C ASN A 152 8.92 -9.40 -7.25
N LEU A 153 8.34 -8.74 -8.26
CA LEU A 153 7.43 -7.64 -7.98
C LEU A 153 6.18 -8.19 -7.32
N TYR A 154 5.97 -7.76 -6.07
CA TYR A 154 4.80 -8.11 -5.30
C TYR A 154 3.61 -7.28 -5.80
N ALA A 155 3.76 -5.95 -5.79
CA ALA A 155 2.73 -5.03 -6.26
C ALA A 155 3.30 -3.69 -6.75
N TYR A 156 2.52 -3.02 -7.58
CA TYR A 156 2.62 -1.58 -7.79
C TYR A 156 1.69 -0.89 -6.79
N ASP A 157 2.22 -0.22 -5.78
CA ASP A 157 1.42 0.66 -4.92
C ASP A 157 1.35 2.05 -5.56
N ILE A 158 0.15 2.33 -6.10
CA ILE A 158 0.01 3.38 -7.11
C ILE A 158 0.09 4.80 -6.54
N MET A 159 -0.15 4.94 -5.24
CA MET A 159 -0.17 6.23 -4.55
C MET A 159 -0.27 6.01 -3.05
N ASN A 160 0.73 6.49 -2.32
CA ASN A 160 0.64 6.56 -0.87
C ASN A 160 -0.36 7.62 -0.43
N GLU A 161 -1.17 7.30 0.59
CA GLU A 161 -2.02 8.22 1.36
C GLU A 161 -2.68 9.39 0.58
N PRO A 162 -3.52 9.13 -0.44
CA PRO A 162 -4.38 10.18 -0.99
C PRO A 162 -5.17 10.87 0.13
N HIS A 163 -5.17 12.20 0.13
CA HIS A 163 -5.87 12.96 1.16
C HIS A 163 -6.30 14.34 0.68
N HIS A 164 -7.36 14.88 1.30
CA HIS A 164 -7.84 16.24 1.04
C HIS A 164 -8.02 16.49 -0.47
N MET A 165 -8.54 15.51 -1.21
CA MET A 165 -8.64 15.55 -2.67
C MET A 165 -9.67 16.57 -3.18
N GLY A 166 -10.48 17.14 -2.30
CA GLY A 166 -11.46 18.17 -2.62
C GLY A 166 -12.57 17.66 -3.53
N SER A 167 -12.79 18.32 -4.66
CA SER A 167 -13.76 17.88 -5.68
C SER A 167 -13.25 16.71 -6.54
N PHE A 168 -11.94 16.43 -6.51
CA PHE A 168 -11.34 15.35 -7.30
C PHE A 168 -11.55 14.00 -6.60
N LYS A 169 -12.03 13.01 -7.35
CA LYS A 169 -12.38 11.70 -6.80
C LYS A 169 -11.24 10.72 -6.98
N TRP A 170 -10.68 10.23 -5.87
CA TRP A 170 -9.62 9.24 -5.89
C TRP A 170 -9.99 7.98 -6.70
N PHE A 171 -11.24 7.50 -6.57
CA PHE A 171 -11.77 6.37 -7.34
C PHE A 171 -11.52 6.50 -8.85
N GLU A 172 -11.80 7.65 -9.44
CA GLU A 172 -11.64 7.84 -10.89
C GLU A 172 -10.17 7.80 -11.31
N THR A 173 -9.29 8.37 -10.48
CA THR A 173 -7.85 8.36 -10.72
C THR A 173 -7.30 6.94 -10.60
N ALA A 174 -7.63 6.22 -9.53
CA ALA A 174 -7.22 4.84 -9.32
C ALA A 174 -7.69 3.93 -10.47
N GLN A 175 -8.94 4.07 -10.93
CA GLN A 175 -9.45 3.29 -12.06
C GLN A 175 -8.70 3.58 -13.37
N ALA A 176 -8.37 4.84 -13.65
CA ALA A 176 -7.59 5.21 -14.83
C ALA A 176 -6.19 4.58 -14.80
N VAL A 177 -5.53 4.59 -13.63
CA VAL A 177 -4.22 3.98 -13.43
C VAL A 177 -4.27 2.46 -13.59
N ILE A 178 -5.27 1.78 -13.01
CA ILE A 178 -5.46 0.33 -13.19
C ILE A 178 -5.56 0.00 -14.68
N ASN A 179 -6.40 0.73 -15.42
CA ASN A 179 -6.57 0.53 -16.86
C ASN A 179 -5.27 0.76 -17.64
N ALA A 180 -4.46 1.73 -17.22
CA ALA A 180 -3.18 2.04 -17.85
C ALA A 180 -2.11 0.97 -17.58
N ILE A 181 -1.97 0.51 -16.33
CA ILE A 181 -1.07 -0.59 -15.97
C ILE A 181 -1.42 -1.86 -16.74
N ARG A 182 -2.72 -2.18 -16.84
CA ARG A 182 -3.19 -3.41 -17.50
C ARG A 182 -3.02 -3.42 -19.02
N GLN A 183 -2.63 -2.30 -19.64
CA GLN A 183 -2.15 -2.29 -21.03
C GLN A 183 -0.77 -2.95 -21.17
N GLU A 184 0.04 -2.94 -20.10
CA GLU A 184 1.44 -3.36 -20.13
C GLU A 184 1.71 -4.61 -19.29
N ASP A 185 0.95 -4.80 -18.21
CA ASP A 185 1.17 -5.85 -17.21
C ASP A 185 -0.15 -6.41 -16.67
N ALA A 186 -0.53 -7.60 -17.13
CA ALA A 186 -1.70 -8.33 -16.65
C ALA A 186 -1.41 -9.22 -15.43
N SER A 187 -0.16 -9.28 -14.96
CA SER A 187 0.32 -10.30 -14.02
C SER A 187 0.53 -9.77 -12.61
N ASN A 188 1.13 -8.60 -12.45
CA ASN A 188 1.48 -8.09 -11.12
C ASN A 188 0.27 -7.47 -10.40
N GLN A 189 0.31 -7.50 -9.07
CA GLN A 189 -0.74 -6.92 -8.23
C GLN A 189 -0.70 -5.40 -8.31
N ILE A 190 -1.84 -4.77 -8.06
CA ILE A 190 -1.95 -3.32 -7.95
C ILE A 190 -2.49 -3.02 -6.55
N MET A 191 -1.70 -2.31 -5.76
CA MET A 191 -2.08 -1.84 -4.43
C MET A 191 -2.75 -0.48 -4.55
N ILE A 192 -3.90 -0.34 -3.88
CA ILE A 192 -4.74 0.86 -3.90
C ILE A 192 -4.94 1.35 -2.47
N ALA A 193 -4.23 2.41 -2.10
CA ALA A 193 -4.45 3.12 -0.85
C ALA A 193 -5.86 3.73 -0.76
N GLY A 194 -6.38 3.84 0.46
CA GLY A 194 -7.62 4.57 0.74
C GLY A 194 -7.46 6.09 0.70
N ASP A 195 -8.57 6.83 0.53
CA ASP A 195 -8.57 8.29 0.77
C ASP A 195 -8.45 8.58 2.28
N ASN A 196 -8.30 9.85 2.65
CA ASN A 196 -8.09 10.30 4.03
C ASN A 196 -6.88 9.60 4.67
N TYR A 197 -5.72 9.67 4.00
CA TYR A 197 -4.46 9.10 4.46
C TYR A 197 -4.51 7.58 4.64
N ALA A 198 -5.25 6.88 3.76
CA ALA A 198 -5.48 5.44 3.87
C ALA A 198 -5.96 4.97 5.27
N ARG A 199 -6.57 5.87 6.06
CA ARG A 199 -6.81 5.64 7.48
C ARG A 199 -7.71 4.45 7.72
N ILE A 200 -7.17 3.44 8.39
CA ILE A 200 -7.79 2.11 8.51
C ILE A 200 -9.12 2.13 9.29
N GLU A 201 -9.20 2.87 10.40
CA GLU A 201 -10.42 2.96 11.22
C GLU A 201 -11.57 3.68 10.53
N GLN A 202 -11.27 4.56 9.57
CA GLN A 202 -12.27 5.33 8.83
C GLN A 202 -12.46 4.82 7.39
N TRP A 203 -11.96 3.62 7.08
CA TRP A 203 -11.98 3.07 5.72
C TRP A 203 -13.37 3.09 5.10
N VAL A 204 -14.39 2.61 5.83
CA VAL A 204 -15.77 2.56 5.33
C VAL A 204 -16.33 3.96 5.03
N GLN A 205 -15.92 4.96 5.80
CA GLN A 205 -16.43 6.33 5.62
C GLN A 205 -15.84 6.99 4.37
N PHE A 206 -14.55 6.78 4.08
CA PHE A 206 -13.84 7.52 3.03
C PHE A 206 -13.56 6.70 1.77
N SER A 207 -13.51 5.37 1.89
CA SER A 207 -12.98 4.48 0.86
C SER A 207 -13.93 3.36 0.45
N ASP A 208 -15.19 3.33 0.95
CA ASP A 208 -16.15 2.27 0.59
C ASP A 208 -16.39 2.16 -0.92
N VAL A 209 -16.37 3.28 -1.64
CA VAL A 209 -16.52 3.33 -3.10
C VAL A 209 -15.43 2.55 -3.85
N LEU A 210 -14.25 2.34 -3.24
CA LEU A 210 -13.14 1.65 -3.88
C LEU A 210 -13.44 0.16 -4.14
N LYS A 211 -14.44 -0.45 -3.48
CA LYS A 211 -14.88 -1.83 -3.77
C LYS A 211 -15.34 -2.02 -5.21
N ASP A 212 -15.79 -0.93 -5.85
CA ASP A 212 -16.35 -0.95 -7.19
C ASP A 212 -15.29 -0.84 -8.30
N LEU A 213 -14.02 -0.63 -7.94
CA LEU A 213 -12.90 -0.65 -8.88
C LEU A 213 -12.86 -1.98 -9.64
N LYS A 214 -12.56 -1.89 -10.93
CA LYS A 214 -12.49 -3.03 -11.85
C LYS A 214 -11.06 -3.24 -12.31
N ASP A 215 -10.56 -4.44 -12.07
CA ASP A 215 -9.32 -4.93 -12.65
C ASP A 215 -9.63 -6.19 -13.47
N PRO A 216 -9.40 -6.20 -14.80
CA PRO A 216 -9.62 -7.39 -15.62
C PRO A 216 -8.79 -8.60 -15.17
N SER A 217 -7.68 -8.40 -14.47
CA SER A 217 -6.85 -9.48 -13.90
C SER A 217 -7.28 -9.90 -12.50
N ASN A 218 -8.22 -9.18 -11.86
CA ASN A 218 -8.68 -9.42 -10.49
C ASN A 218 -7.54 -9.54 -9.45
N LYS A 219 -6.56 -8.62 -9.51
CA LYS A 219 -5.35 -8.58 -8.68
C LYS A 219 -5.17 -7.24 -7.95
N ILE A 220 -6.28 -6.60 -7.60
CA ILE A 220 -6.26 -5.45 -6.68
C ILE A 220 -6.05 -5.94 -5.25
N ILE A 221 -5.20 -5.24 -4.51
CA ILE A 221 -5.08 -5.29 -3.06
C ILE A 221 -5.36 -3.88 -2.53
N TYR A 222 -6.22 -3.77 -1.52
CA TYR A 222 -6.49 -2.48 -0.87
C TYR A 222 -5.50 -2.25 0.25
N ASP A 223 -4.95 -1.05 0.35
CA ASP A 223 -3.90 -0.73 1.30
C ASP A 223 -4.38 0.31 2.32
N ALA A 224 -4.22 0.02 3.60
CA ALA A 224 -4.69 0.84 4.72
C ALA A 224 -3.58 1.04 5.76
N HIS A 225 -3.55 2.20 6.41
CA HIS A 225 -2.47 2.58 7.33
C HIS A 225 -2.97 2.67 8.77
N CYS A 226 -2.17 2.18 9.71
CA CYS A 226 -2.55 1.98 11.10
C CYS A 226 -1.43 2.37 12.07
N TYR A 227 -1.49 3.60 12.59
CA TYR A 227 -0.70 4.01 13.76
C TYR A 227 -1.55 3.91 15.03
N PHE A 228 -0.92 3.92 16.20
CA PHE A 228 -1.59 3.68 17.49
C PHE A 228 -1.71 4.94 18.35
N ASP A 229 -1.10 6.05 17.95
CA ASP A 229 -1.22 7.33 18.64
C ASP A 229 -2.64 7.92 18.49
N ILE A 230 -3.02 8.78 19.44
CA ILE A 230 -4.38 9.30 19.58
C ILE A 230 -4.83 10.16 18.39
N ASP A 231 -3.88 10.77 17.67
CA ASP A 231 -4.13 11.56 16.46
C ASP A 231 -3.92 10.79 15.14
N TYR A 232 -3.65 9.47 15.23
CA TYR A 232 -3.50 8.54 14.11
C TYR A 232 -2.35 8.87 13.14
N SER A 233 -1.43 9.77 13.54
CA SER A 233 -0.44 10.34 12.64
C SER A 233 0.86 9.58 12.58
N GLY A 234 1.08 8.63 13.50
CA GLY A 234 2.36 7.94 13.65
C GLY A 234 3.47 8.84 14.20
N ARG A 235 3.15 10.05 14.65
CA ARG A 235 4.13 11.00 15.20
C ARG A 235 4.39 10.76 16.68
N TYR A 236 3.48 10.07 17.38
CA TYR A 236 3.62 9.71 18.79
C TYR A 236 4.03 10.90 19.67
N LYS A 237 3.35 12.04 19.51
CA LYS A 237 3.66 13.29 20.24
C LYS A 237 3.47 13.18 21.76
N MET A 238 2.75 12.17 22.22
CA MET A 238 2.42 11.91 23.62
C MET A 238 2.91 10.52 24.03
N GLY A 239 3.15 10.32 25.34
CA GLY A 239 3.53 9.02 25.89
C GLY A 239 2.38 8.00 25.87
N TYR A 240 2.67 6.73 26.17
CA TYR A 240 1.68 5.64 26.09
C TYR A 240 0.38 5.93 26.87
N ASP A 241 0.50 6.36 28.14
CA ASP A 241 -0.66 6.62 29.00
C ASP A 241 -1.51 7.80 28.50
N ASP A 242 -0.87 8.84 28.00
CA ASP A 242 -1.54 10.04 27.47
C ASP A 242 -2.28 9.78 26.15
N ASN A 243 -1.86 8.77 25.39
CA ASN A 243 -2.63 8.31 24.23
C ASN A 243 -3.92 7.58 24.63
N GLY A 244 -4.07 7.16 25.90
CA GLY A 244 -5.28 6.52 26.41
C GLY A 244 -5.59 5.17 25.75
N ILE A 245 -4.55 4.44 25.33
CA ILE A 245 -4.67 3.19 24.58
C ILE A 245 -4.34 1.97 25.44
N ASP A 246 -4.61 0.78 24.89
CA ASP A 246 -4.21 -0.50 25.46
C ASP A 246 -3.56 -1.38 24.38
N GLU A 247 -3.16 -2.61 24.74
CA GLU A 247 -2.52 -3.57 23.85
C GLU A 247 -3.41 -4.03 22.67
N TYR A 248 -4.72 -3.84 22.71
CA TYR A 248 -5.65 -4.22 21.63
C TYR A 248 -5.98 -3.06 20.67
N ILE A 249 -5.32 -1.91 20.81
CA ILE A 249 -5.64 -0.72 20.00
C ILE A 249 -5.52 -0.98 18.50
N GLY A 250 -4.46 -1.64 18.05
CA GLY A 250 -4.25 -1.96 16.64
C GLY A 250 -5.36 -2.86 16.10
N VAL A 251 -5.71 -3.92 16.84
CA VAL A 251 -6.81 -4.84 16.46
C VAL A 251 -8.13 -4.11 16.34
N ARG A 252 -8.45 -3.23 17.31
CA ARG A 252 -9.70 -2.43 17.26
C ARG A 252 -9.72 -1.47 16.07
N ARG A 253 -8.59 -0.85 15.77
CA ARG A 253 -8.41 0.10 14.66
C ARG A 253 -8.50 -0.58 13.29
N ALA A 254 -7.92 -1.77 13.13
CA ALA A 254 -7.98 -2.52 11.89
C ALA A 254 -9.33 -3.20 11.64
N LYS A 255 -10.12 -3.48 12.69
CA LYS A 255 -11.36 -4.25 12.57
C LYS A 255 -12.33 -3.72 11.50
N PRO A 256 -12.64 -2.41 11.39
CA PRO A 256 -13.53 -1.89 10.35
C PRO A 256 -13.05 -2.20 8.92
N PHE A 257 -11.75 -2.09 8.66
CA PHE A 257 -11.16 -2.42 7.36
C PHE A 257 -11.22 -3.92 7.08
N ILE A 258 -10.85 -4.76 8.04
CA ILE A 258 -10.90 -6.22 7.89
C ILE A 258 -12.34 -6.71 7.65
N ASP A 259 -13.31 -6.16 8.37
CA ASP A 259 -14.73 -6.48 8.17
C ASP A 259 -15.21 -6.02 6.79
N TRP A 260 -14.79 -4.83 6.34
CA TRP A 260 -15.08 -4.33 5.00
C TRP A 260 -14.51 -5.23 3.90
N LEU A 261 -13.26 -5.70 4.03
CA LEU A 261 -12.65 -6.63 3.09
C LEU A 261 -13.45 -7.94 2.99
N LYS A 262 -13.83 -8.51 4.15
CA LYS A 262 -14.63 -9.74 4.21
C LYS A 262 -16.00 -9.57 3.58
N ALA A 263 -16.71 -8.48 3.91
CA ALA A 263 -18.05 -8.21 3.40
C ALA A 263 -18.07 -8.00 1.87
N ASN A 264 -16.99 -7.46 1.31
CA ASN A 264 -16.89 -7.15 -0.12
C ASN A 264 -16.06 -8.17 -0.92
N ASN A 265 -15.64 -9.27 -0.28
CA ASN A 265 -14.77 -10.30 -0.86
C ASN A 265 -13.50 -9.72 -1.52
N LYS A 266 -12.81 -8.84 -0.80
CA LYS A 266 -11.59 -8.15 -1.25
C LYS A 266 -10.35 -8.62 -0.48
N LYS A 267 -9.17 -8.37 -1.06
CA LYS A 267 -7.87 -8.58 -0.41
C LYS A 267 -7.33 -7.26 0.11
N GLY A 268 -6.73 -7.27 1.29
CA GLY A 268 -6.13 -6.08 1.87
C GLY A 268 -4.68 -6.29 2.30
N PHE A 269 -4.02 -5.17 2.52
CA PHE A 269 -2.68 -5.02 3.07
C PHE A 269 -2.71 -3.88 4.09
N ILE A 270 -1.82 -3.94 5.09
CA ILE A 270 -1.60 -2.83 6.01
C ILE A 270 -0.18 -2.31 5.73
N GLY A 271 -0.08 -1.29 4.88
CA GLY A 271 1.17 -0.77 4.32
C GLY A 271 2.07 -0.09 5.34
N GLU A 272 1.46 0.67 6.24
CA GLU A 272 2.16 1.38 7.29
C GLU A 272 1.57 1.08 8.67
N PHE A 273 2.48 0.73 9.58
CA PHE A 273 2.31 0.73 11.02
C PHE A 273 3.69 0.81 11.65
N GLY A 274 3.78 1.29 12.87
CA GLY A 274 5.05 1.40 13.58
C GLY A 274 4.81 1.92 14.97
N VAL A 275 5.72 1.64 15.90
CA VAL A 275 5.61 2.11 17.27
C VAL A 275 6.96 2.60 17.81
N PRO A 276 6.99 3.54 18.77
CA PRO A 276 8.22 3.97 19.42
C PRO A 276 8.91 2.85 20.19
N ASP A 277 10.23 2.93 20.30
CA ASP A 277 11.08 2.02 21.09
C ASP A 277 11.29 2.49 22.54
N ASN A 278 10.63 3.57 22.95
CA ASN A 278 10.83 4.23 24.24
C ASN A 278 9.93 3.74 25.38
N ASP A 279 8.95 2.88 25.10
CA ASP A 279 8.08 2.24 26.09
C ASP A 279 7.72 0.82 25.62
N PRO A 280 8.03 -0.24 26.40
CA PRO A 280 7.81 -1.63 25.97
C PRO A 280 6.32 -1.99 25.77
N ARG A 281 5.38 -1.19 26.29
CA ARG A 281 3.94 -1.42 26.08
C ARG A 281 3.52 -1.19 24.63
N TRP A 282 4.26 -0.36 23.89
CA TRP A 282 4.09 -0.21 22.46
C TRP A 282 4.33 -1.51 21.70
N LEU A 283 5.40 -2.24 22.06
CA LEU A 283 5.70 -3.54 21.47
C LEU A 283 4.64 -4.59 21.81
N LYS A 284 4.08 -4.57 23.02
CA LYS A 284 2.94 -5.44 23.35
C LYS A 284 1.73 -5.17 22.47
N ALA A 285 1.41 -3.89 22.22
CA ALA A 285 0.33 -3.54 21.30
C ALA A 285 0.61 -4.00 19.87
N LEU A 286 1.87 -3.96 19.45
CA LEU A 286 2.32 -4.46 18.16
C LEU A 286 2.27 -5.99 18.05
N ASP A 287 2.62 -6.72 19.12
CA ASP A 287 2.59 -8.19 19.16
C ASP A 287 1.17 -8.76 19.09
N VAL A 288 0.18 -7.99 19.58
CA VAL A 288 -1.24 -8.34 19.54
C VAL A 288 -1.89 -8.01 18.19
N PHE A 289 -1.33 -7.04 17.46
CA PHE A 289 -1.84 -6.53 16.19
C PHE A 289 -1.66 -7.52 15.03
#